data_AF-A0A535NQ28-F1
#
_entry.id   AF-A0A535NQ28-F1
#
_cell.length_a   1.000
_cell.length_b   1.000
_cell.length_c   1.000
_cell.angle_alpha   90.00
_cell.angle_beta   90.00
_cell.angle_gamma   90.00
#
_symmetry.space_group_name_H-M   'P 1'
#
loop_
_entity.id
_entity.type
_entity.pdbx_description
1 polymer ?
#
loop_
_entity_poly.entity_id
_entity_poly.type
_entity_poly.pdbx_seq_one_letter_code
_entity_poly.pdbx_strand_id
1 'polypeptide(L)'
;MHPSSASYLKTTVLATSSGALVIGLTLVAARDLTGLSRAFVEGAGWLVGLASGCVALAGAVTLVRSKRQAEGRRDLFLDLNASRDPEAVSRGEFGWGLRVRRVIRLASGTSHPLVGDLVEIRPLEEIESTLDESGCLDGLPFMPEMGRFCGRRIRVFRCVDKILDFGRSWRLRRLEDTVLLAGLRCDGGAHGGCQASCYLLWKTAWLKPVRDDPGQRKSHGDGEADTTRLPLTVLPGPAAPSCHSCQFTELTEASTPMSRWDLRQDLEPLLSGNVTVLAFCVAMLTRLFNKTQRLRGGSSYPPLARGKLKRTMKHCGQRYRVAMRIERILEKNGRILEMKTPCIALEGVDASGELLRFCTQHEYLFWREAWLEPASPPAQ
;
A
#
# COMPACT_ATOMS: atom_id res chain seq x y z
N MET A 1 -10.37 -22.19 -17.14
CA MET A 1 -9.24 -21.25 -17.29
C MET A 1 -9.79 -19.88 -17.68
N HIS A 2 -9.40 -18.80 -17.00
CA HIS A 2 -9.79 -17.44 -17.40
C HIS A 2 -9.18 -17.13 -18.79
N PRO A 3 -9.86 -16.39 -19.69
CA PRO A 3 -9.37 -16.12 -21.05
C PRO A 3 -7.97 -15.49 -21.10
N SER A 4 -7.60 -14.73 -20.07
CA SER A 4 -6.29 -14.09 -19.94
C SER A 4 -5.15 -15.07 -19.64
N SER A 5 -5.42 -16.23 -19.04
CA SER A 5 -4.38 -17.21 -18.66
C SER A 5 -3.64 -17.76 -19.89
N ALA A 6 -4.35 -17.94 -21.02
CA ALA A 6 -3.73 -18.35 -22.28
C ALA A 6 -2.76 -17.28 -22.81
N SER A 7 -3.11 -15.99 -22.69
CA SER A 7 -2.22 -14.88 -23.05
C SER A 7 -0.97 -14.86 -22.18
N TYR A 8 -1.11 -15.18 -20.89
CA TYR A 8 0.02 -15.21 -19.96
C TYR A 8 0.97 -16.36 -20.26
N LEU A 9 0.43 -17.55 -20.53
CA LEU A 9 1.21 -18.71 -20.92
C LEU A 9 1.99 -18.46 -22.23
N LYS A 10 1.32 -17.93 -23.26
CA LYS A 10 1.96 -17.60 -24.55
C LYS A 10 3.17 -16.68 -24.38
N THR A 11 3.05 -15.61 -23.59
CA THR A 11 4.17 -14.69 -23.34
C THR A 11 5.31 -15.37 -22.57
N THR A 12 4.98 -16.21 -21.60
CA THR A 12 5.97 -16.94 -20.79
C THR A 12 6.78 -17.91 -21.65
N VAL A 13 6.09 -18.74 -22.45
CA VAL A 13 6.71 -19.72 -23.35
C VAL A 13 7.56 -19.01 -24.40
N LEU A 14 7.01 -18.00 -25.08
CA LEU A 14 7.72 -17.27 -26.13
C LEU A 14 9.02 -16.63 -25.61
N ALA A 15 8.97 -15.97 -24.45
CA ALA A 15 10.16 -15.36 -23.85
C ALA A 15 11.21 -16.41 -23.45
N THR A 16 10.78 -17.56 -22.92
CA THR A 16 11.69 -18.65 -22.58
C THR A 16 12.37 -19.20 -23.82
N SER A 17 11.60 -19.50 -24.87
CA SER A 17 12.14 -20.05 -26.12
C SER A 17 13.02 -19.05 -26.87
N SER A 18 12.64 -17.77 -26.93
CA SER A 18 13.43 -16.76 -27.65
C SER A 18 14.76 -16.48 -26.95
N GLY A 19 14.77 -16.44 -25.62
CA GLY A 19 16.01 -16.25 -24.85
C GLY A 19 16.99 -17.39 -25.06
N ALA A 20 16.53 -18.64 -24.96
CA ALA A 20 17.36 -19.82 -25.20
C ALA A 20 17.88 -19.88 -26.64
N LEU A 21 17.03 -19.54 -27.63
CA LEU A 21 17.41 -19.51 -29.04
C LEU A 21 18.50 -18.47 -29.32
N VAL A 22 18.36 -17.24 -28.79
CA VAL A 22 19.35 -16.17 -28.99
C VAL A 22 20.69 -16.54 -28.37
N ILE A 23 20.71 -17.07 -27.14
CA ILE A 23 21.93 -17.57 -26.51
C ILE A 23 22.59 -18.64 -27.40
N GLY A 24 21.82 -19.64 -27.83
CA GLY A 24 22.33 -20.71 -28.70
C GLY A 24 22.92 -20.20 -30.02
N LEU A 25 22.21 -19.30 -30.72
CA LEU A 25 22.67 -18.71 -31.98
C LEU A 25 23.94 -17.87 -31.79
N THR A 26 24.02 -17.06 -30.73
CA THR A 26 25.21 -16.25 -30.46
C THR A 26 26.41 -17.11 -30.09
N LEU A 27 26.23 -18.19 -29.32
CA LEU A 27 27.30 -19.14 -29.01
C LEU A 27 27.79 -19.87 -30.26
N VAL A 28 26.90 -20.21 -31.20
CA VAL A 28 27.28 -20.81 -32.48
C VAL A 28 28.03 -19.80 -33.35
N ALA A 29 27.51 -18.58 -33.50
CA ALA A 29 28.14 -17.52 -34.29
C ALA A 29 29.50 -17.07 -33.72
N ALA A 30 29.69 -17.19 -32.41
CA ALA A 30 30.91 -16.84 -31.72
C ALA A 30 32.02 -17.90 -31.83
N ARG A 31 31.73 -19.10 -32.38
CA ARG A 31 32.72 -20.19 -32.51
C ARG A 31 33.95 -19.81 -33.31
N ASP A 32 33.74 -19.08 -34.40
CA ASP A 32 34.81 -18.68 -35.34
C ASP A 32 35.39 -17.29 -35.01
N LEU A 33 34.90 -16.64 -33.95
CA LEU A 33 35.40 -15.35 -33.49
C LEU A 33 36.48 -15.54 -32.41
N THR A 34 37.39 -14.58 -32.31
CA THR A 34 38.47 -14.59 -31.31
C THR A 34 38.58 -13.26 -30.56
N GLY A 35 39.05 -13.31 -29.31
CA GLY A 35 39.31 -12.11 -28.52
C GLY A 35 38.05 -11.27 -28.26
N LEU A 36 38.13 -9.97 -28.51
CA LEU A 36 37.09 -9.01 -28.12
C LEU A 36 35.76 -9.21 -28.86
N SER A 37 35.79 -9.62 -30.13
CA SER A 37 34.58 -9.81 -30.95
C SER A 37 33.75 -10.99 -30.45
N ARG A 38 34.42 -12.08 -30.05
CA ARG A 38 33.77 -13.23 -29.41
C ARG A 38 33.08 -12.83 -28.10
N ALA A 39 33.82 -12.17 -27.21
CA ALA A 39 33.29 -11.72 -25.93
C ALA A 39 32.08 -10.78 -26.10
N PHE A 40 32.13 -9.90 -27.10
CA PHE A 40 31.01 -9.01 -27.43
C PHE A 40 29.76 -9.77 -27.88
N VAL A 41 29.90 -10.71 -28.82
CA VAL A 41 28.76 -11.49 -29.35
C VAL A 41 28.14 -12.38 -28.27
N GLU A 42 28.96 -13.10 -27.51
CA GLU A 42 28.48 -13.92 -26.38
C GLU A 42 27.80 -13.03 -25.31
N GLY A 43 28.41 -11.89 -24.97
CA GLY A 43 27.87 -10.94 -24.00
C GLY A 43 26.51 -10.37 -24.42
N ALA A 44 26.36 -9.99 -25.70
CA ALA A 44 25.08 -9.54 -26.25
C ALA A 44 24.00 -10.65 -26.18
N GLY A 45 24.38 -11.89 -26.49
CA GLY A 45 23.52 -13.06 -26.39
C GLY A 45 23.00 -13.29 -24.97
N TRP A 46 23.90 -13.28 -23.98
CA TRP A 46 23.55 -13.41 -22.58
C TRP A 46 22.68 -12.26 -22.07
N LEU A 47 22.94 -11.02 -22.50
CA LEU A 47 22.13 -9.87 -22.11
C LEU A 47 20.68 -10.00 -22.61
N VAL A 48 20.47 -10.40 -23.87
CA VAL A 48 19.13 -10.66 -24.42
C VAL A 48 18.48 -11.86 -23.76
N GLY A 49 19.26 -12.91 -23.48
CA GLY A 49 18.83 -14.10 -22.76
C GLY A 49 18.33 -13.77 -21.35
N LEU A 50 19.08 -12.98 -20.58
CA LEU A 50 18.69 -12.51 -19.24
C LEU A 50 17.43 -11.64 -19.28
N ALA A 51 17.34 -10.70 -20.22
CA ALA A 51 16.13 -9.88 -20.40
C ALA A 51 14.90 -10.75 -20.69
N SER A 52 15.05 -11.76 -21.57
CA SER A 52 14.00 -12.71 -21.90
C SER A 52 13.64 -13.60 -20.70
N GLY A 53 14.64 -14.05 -19.92
CA GLY A 53 14.47 -14.80 -18.68
C GLY A 53 13.69 -14.01 -17.62
N CYS A 54 13.95 -12.71 -17.47
CA CYS A 54 13.18 -11.83 -16.59
C CYS A 54 11.71 -11.73 -17.02
N VAL A 55 11.43 -11.64 -18.32
CA VAL A 55 10.06 -11.65 -18.85
C VAL A 55 9.39 -13.01 -18.63
N ALA A 56 10.11 -14.13 -18.80
CA ALA A 56 9.60 -15.46 -18.52
C ALA A 56 9.25 -15.64 -17.03
N LEU A 57 10.15 -15.23 -16.13
CA LEU A 57 9.90 -15.24 -14.69
C LEU A 57 8.70 -14.37 -14.32
N ALA A 58 8.57 -13.21 -14.93
CA ALA A 58 7.43 -12.32 -14.75
C ALA A 58 6.11 -12.96 -15.22
N GLY A 59 6.15 -13.68 -16.34
CA GLY A 59 5.06 -14.51 -16.82
C GLY A 59 4.67 -15.63 -15.86
N ALA A 60 5.65 -16.36 -15.32
CA ALA A 60 5.42 -17.41 -14.32
C ALA A 60 4.78 -16.85 -13.04
N VAL A 61 5.27 -15.72 -12.52
CA VAL A 61 4.69 -15.04 -11.36
C VAL A 61 3.22 -14.66 -11.60
N THR A 62 2.90 -14.08 -12.76
CA THR A 62 1.51 -13.70 -13.07
C THR A 62 0.59 -14.91 -13.28
N LEU A 63 1.09 -16.02 -13.81
CA LEU A 63 0.36 -17.29 -13.88
C LEU A 63 0.04 -17.83 -12.48
N VAL A 64 1.00 -17.84 -11.56
CA VAL A 64 0.79 -18.25 -10.16
C VAL A 64 -0.26 -17.36 -9.49
N ARG A 65 -0.16 -16.05 -9.67
CA ARG A 65 -1.13 -15.08 -9.14
C ARG A 65 -2.53 -15.30 -9.69
N SER A 66 -2.65 -15.49 -11.01
CA SER A 66 -3.91 -15.78 -11.67
C SER A 66 -4.52 -17.10 -11.21
N LYS A 67 -3.70 -18.13 -10.97
CA LYS A 67 -4.15 -19.43 -10.44
C LYS A 67 -4.69 -19.29 -9.02
N ARG A 68 -3.95 -18.62 -8.13
CA ARG A 68 -4.40 -18.34 -6.75
C ARG A 68 -5.73 -17.60 -6.72
N GLN A 69 -5.89 -16.57 -7.57
CA GLN A 69 -7.15 -15.83 -7.66
C GLN A 69 -8.31 -16.73 -8.13
N ALA A 70 -8.09 -17.59 -9.12
CA ALA A 70 -9.10 -18.54 -9.60
C ALA A 70 -9.49 -19.59 -8.55
N GLU A 71 -8.57 -19.95 -7.66
CA GLU A 71 -8.81 -20.86 -6.52
C GLU A 71 -9.46 -20.16 -5.32
N GLY A 72 -9.77 -18.85 -5.42
CA GLY A 72 -10.26 -18.11 -4.25
C GLY A 72 -9.21 -18.06 -3.13
N ARG A 73 -7.91 -18.03 -3.46
CA ARG A 73 -6.82 -17.80 -2.50
C ARG A 73 -6.32 -16.36 -2.53
N ARG A 74 -5.83 -15.87 -1.38
CA ARG A 74 -5.19 -14.56 -1.26
C ARG A 74 -4.10 -14.37 -2.31
N ASP A 75 -4.11 -13.22 -2.98
CA ASP A 75 -3.13 -12.88 -4.02
C ASP A 75 -1.69 -12.95 -3.47
N LEU A 76 -0.76 -13.45 -4.29
CA LEU A 76 0.63 -13.71 -3.90
C LEU A 76 1.34 -12.46 -3.32
N PHE A 77 1.07 -11.26 -3.86
CA PHE A 77 1.67 -10.04 -3.34
C PHE A 77 1.21 -9.76 -1.91
N LEU A 78 -0.09 -9.91 -1.65
CA LEU A 78 -0.67 -9.68 -0.33
C LEU A 78 -0.17 -10.73 0.68
N ASP A 79 -0.11 -11.99 0.27
CA ASP A 79 0.38 -13.10 1.08
C ASP A 79 1.85 -12.93 1.49
N LEU A 80 2.73 -12.61 0.53
CA LEU A 80 4.14 -12.32 0.80
C LEU A 80 4.36 -11.02 1.58
N ASN A 81 3.33 -10.17 1.70
CA ASN A 81 3.36 -8.94 2.47
C ASN A 81 2.55 -9.02 3.76
N ALA A 82 2.05 -10.20 4.16
CA ALA A 82 1.12 -10.35 5.28
C ALA A 82 1.68 -9.82 6.61
N SER A 83 3.00 -9.89 6.83
CA SER A 83 3.61 -9.31 8.04
C SER A 83 3.60 -7.77 8.08
N ARG A 84 3.05 -7.11 7.05
CA ARG A 84 2.81 -5.66 6.96
C ARG A 84 1.30 -5.36 6.97
N ASP A 85 0.47 -6.34 7.32
CA ASP A 85 -0.94 -6.11 7.61
C ASP A 85 -1.06 -5.40 8.98
N PRO A 86 -2.09 -4.56 9.19
CA PRO A 86 -2.24 -3.78 10.44
C PRO A 86 -2.14 -4.64 11.69
N GLU A 87 -2.81 -5.79 11.71
CA GLU A 87 -2.84 -6.72 12.85
C GLU A 87 -1.45 -7.30 13.16
N ALA A 88 -0.74 -7.79 12.14
CA ALA A 88 0.62 -8.32 12.30
C ALA A 88 1.59 -7.25 12.82
N VAL A 89 1.45 -6.01 12.32
CA VAL A 89 2.25 -4.89 12.79
C VAL A 89 1.94 -4.55 14.24
N SER A 90 0.66 -4.49 14.63
CA SER A 90 0.24 -4.25 16.02
C SER A 90 0.82 -5.30 16.98
N ARG A 91 0.79 -6.59 16.61
CA ARG A 91 1.35 -7.68 17.42
C ARG A 91 2.88 -7.68 17.47
N GLY A 92 3.55 -6.93 16.61
CA GLY A 92 5.01 -6.91 16.53
C GLY A 92 5.60 -8.10 15.77
N GLU A 93 4.79 -8.77 14.94
CA GLU A 93 5.16 -9.97 14.19
C GLU A 93 5.93 -9.59 12.92
N PHE A 94 7.21 -9.25 13.09
CA PHE A 94 8.06 -8.83 11.99
C PHE A 94 9.01 -9.94 11.55
N GLY A 95 9.09 -10.17 10.23
CA GLY A 95 10.14 -11.02 9.65
C GLY A 95 11.54 -10.42 9.80
N TRP A 96 12.57 -11.26 9.61
CA TRP A 96 13.99 -10.91 9.76
C TRP A 96 14.43 -9.65 9.00
N GLY A 97 13.78 -9.34 7.86
CA GLY A 97 14.11 -8.17 7.05
C GLY A 97 13.97 -6.82 7.77
N LEU A 98 13.17 -6.72 8.83
CA LEU A 98 13.10 -5.49 9.63
C LEU A 98 14.33 -5.33 10.53
N ARG A 99 14.87 -6.42 11.09
CA ARG A 99 16.09 -6.39 11.90
C ARG A 99 17.26 -5.83 11.10
N VAL A 100 17.40 -6.28 9.86
CA VAL A 100 18.43 -5.79 8.93
C VAL A 100 18.28 -4.28 8.68
N ARG A 101 17.06 -3.80 8.43
CA ARG A 101 16.80 -2.36 8.22
C ARG A 101 17.15 -1.52 9.45
N ARG A 102 16.83 -2.00 10.65
CA ARG A 102 17.19 -1.33 11.91
C ARG A 102 18.71 -1.24 12.08
N VAL A 103 19.44 -2.31 11.77
CA VAL A 103 20.92 -2.31 11.79
C VAL A 103 21.48 -1.32 10.78
N ILE A 104 20.98 -1.31 9.54
CA ILE A 104 21.40 -0.36 8.50
C ILE A 104 21.13 1.09 8.95
N ARG A 105 19.94 1.36 9.49
CA ARG A 105 19.57 2.67 10.00
C ARG A 105 20.52 3.14 11.11
N LEU A 106 20.82 2.26 12.06
CA LEU A 106 21.75 2.53 13.16
C LEU A 106 23.16 2.81 12.64
N ALA A 107 23.65 1.98 11.71
CA ALA A 107 24.97 2.15 11.10
C ALA A 107 25.07 3.45 10.27
N SER A 108 23.96 3.90 9.69
CA SER A 108 23.89 5.13 8.90
C SER A 108 23.66 6.39 9.75
N GLY A 109 23.48 6.25 11.08
CA GLY A 109 23.23 7.38 11.99
C GLY A 109 21.91 8.12 11.72
N THR A 110 20.97 7.51 10.99
CA THR A 110 19.70 8.16 10.62
C THR A 110 18.61 7.87 11.64
N SER A 111 17.72 8.84 11.88
CA SER A 111 16.62 8.74 12.86
C SER A 111 15.25 8.49 12.22
N HIS A 112 15.18 8.28 10.90
CA HIS A 112 13.91 8.12 10.18
C HIS A 112 13.11 6.92 10.71
N PRO A 113 11.77 7.01 10.79
CA PRO A 113 10.93 5.91 11.26
C PRO A 113 10.96 4.74 10.28
N LEU A 114 10.92 3.52 10.83
CA LEU A 114 10.72 2.31 10.06
C LEU A 114 9.38 1.67 10.44
N VAL A 115 8.76 0.95 9.50
CA VAL A 115 7.57 0.15 9.78
C VAL A 115 7.87 -0.83 10.92
N GLY A 116 6.98 -0.83 11.91
CA GLY A 116 7.05 -1.68 13.10
C GLY A 116 7.76 -1.08 14.29
N ASP A 117 8.37 0.10 14.16
CA ASP A 117 8.92 0.82 15.31
C ASP A 117 7.82 1.24 16.28
N LEU A 118 8.13 1.11 17.57
CA LEU A 118 7.26 1.57 18.64
C LEU A 118 7.53 3.06 18.88
N VAL A 119 6.48 3.86 18.85
CA VAL A 119 6.52 5.29 19.11
C VAL A 119 5.49 5.66 20.15
N GLU A 120 5.76 6.71 20.91
CA GLU A 120 4.79 7.36 21.78
C GLU A 120 4.29 8.63 21.08
N ILE A 121 2.98 8.80 21.00
CA ILE A 121 2.39 10.05 20.52
C ILE A 121 2.64 11.09 21.60
N ARG A 122 3.18 12.26 21.22
CA ARG A 122 3.46 13.34 22.17
C ARG A 122 2.19 13.77 22.92
N PRO A 123 2.32 14.32 24.14
CA PRO A 123 1.22 14.99 24.82
C PRO A 123 0.59 16.08 23.93
N LEU A 124 -0.69 16.38 24.16
CA LEU A 124 -1.45 17.34 23.35
C LEU A 124 -0.76 18.71 23.33
N GLU A 125 -0.37 19.23 24.49
CA GLU A 125 0.30 20.54 24.63
C GLU A 125 1.60 20.63 23.80
N GLU A 126 2.39 19.55 23.78
CA GLU A 126 3.61 19.49 22.96
C GLU A 126 3.28 19.53 21.46
N ILE A 127 2.21 18.86 21.04
CA ILE A 127 1.79 18.87 19.63
C ILE A 127 1.23 20.25 19.25
N GLU A 128 0.36 20.83 20.06
CA GLU A 128 -0.23 22.15 19.84
C GLU A 128 0.85 23.22 19.67
N SER A 129 1.95 23.13 20.42
CA SER A 129 3.10 24.03 20.28
C SER A 129 3.82 23.95 18.93
N THR A 130 3.59 22.89 18.15
CA THR A 130 4.17 22.72 16.80
C THR A 130 3.26 23.24 15.69
N LEU A 131 2.01 23.60 16.01
CA LEU A 131 1.02 23.97 15.01
C LEU A 131 1.10 25.47 14.70
N ASP A 132 0.81 25.80 13.45
CA ASP A 132 0.59 27.17 13.00
C ASP A 132 -0.79 27.70 13.42
N GLU A 133 -1.08 28.95 13.06
CA GLU A 133 -2.36 29.62 13.35
C GLU A 133 -3.58 28.89 12.78
N SER A 134 -3.39 28.03 11.78
CA SER A 134 -4.43 27.20 11.15
C SER A 134 -4.52 25.80 11.79
N GLY A 135 -3.79 25.53 12.87
CA GLY A 135 -3.76 24.22 13.53
C GLY A 135 -3.02 23.15 12.72
N CYS A 136 -2.09 23.56 11.85
CA CYS A 136 -1.37 22.69 10.93
C CYS A 136 0.13 22.62 11.22
N LEU A 137 0.77 21.51 10.84
CA LEU A 137 2.23 21.42 10.70
C LEU A 137 2.56 21.04 9.26
N ASP A 138 3.32 21.90 8.57
CA ASP A 138 3.58 21.81 7.13
C ASP A 138 2.30 21.66 6.29
N GLY A 139 1.25 22.40 6.66
CA GLY A 139 -0.06 22.33 6.01
C GLY A 139 -0.89 21.08 6.31
N LEU A 140 -0.39 20.12 7.11
CA LEU A 140 -1.18 18.97 7.56
C LEU A 140 -1.89 19.30 8.88
N PRO A 141 -3.23 19.30 8.93
CA PRO A 141 -3.97 19.64 10.15
C PRO A 141 -3.83 18.55 11.21
N PHE A 142 -3.73 18.99 12.46
CA PHE A 142 -3.94 18.15 13.64
C PHE A 142 -5.41 18.23 14.06
N MET A 143 -6.16 17.15 13.83
CA MET A 143 -7.61 17.15 13.98
C MET A 143 -8.03 16.79 15.43
N PRO A 144 -9.20 17.27 15.92
CA PRO A 144 -9.68 16.96 17.26
C PRO A 144 -9.71 15.44 17.59
N GLU A 145 -10.09 14.60 16.63
CA GLU A 145 -10.12 13.14 16.75
C GLU A 145 -8.75 12.53 17.06
N MET A 146 -7.65 13.23 16.76
CA MET A 146 -6.29 12.77 17.02
C MET A 146 -5.91 12.92 18.49
N GLY A 147 -6.47 13.92 19.20
CA GLY A 147 -6.12 14.26 20.58
C GLY A 147 -6.30 13.11 21.58
N ARG A 148 -7.33 12.26 21.39
CA ARG A 148 -7.57 11.09 22.25
C ARG A 148 -6.45 10.04 22.21
N PHE A 149 -5.55 10.13 21.23
CA PHE A 149 -4.43 9.21 21.08
C PHE A 149 -3.13 9.73 21.69
N CYS A 150 -3.06 11.00 22.11
CA CYS A 150 -1.89 11.58 22.74
C CYS A 150 -1.44 10.77 23.97
N GLY A 151 -0.13 10.62 24.14
CA GLY A 151 0.49 9.81 25.20
C GLY A 151 0.46 8.29 24.98
N ARG A 152 -0.26 7.78 23.97
CA ARG A 152 -0.31 6.34 23.69
C ARG A 152 0.94 5.87 22.97
N ARG A 153 1.35 4.63 23.26
CA ARG A 153 2.42 3.93 22.55
C ARG A 153 1.84 3.02 21.48
N ILE A 154 2.20 3.28 20.22
CA ILE A 154 1.63 2.59 19.06
C ILE A 154 2.75 2.32 18.06
N ARG A 155 2.60 1.25 17.28
CA ARG A 155 3.59 0.91 16.25
C ARG A 155 3.33 1.66 14.95
N VAL A 156 4.41 2.06 14.29
CA VAL A 156 4.39 2.59 12.93
C VAL A 156 3.90 1.52 11.98
N PHE A 157 2.73 1.72 11.39
CA PHE A 157 2.12 0.82 10.42
C PHE A 157 2.68 1.01 9.02
N ARG A 158 2.76 2.27 8.55
CA ARG A 158 3.34 2.62 7.26
C ARG A 158 4.13 3.92 7.36
N CYS A 159 5.24 4.01 6.66
CA CYS A 159 5.90 5.29 6.41
C CYS A 159 5.30 5.91 5.16
N VAL A 160 4.74 7.10 5.27
CA VAL A 160 4.05 7.78 4.17
C VAL A 160 5.03 8.72 3.48
N ASP A 161 5.48 8.31 2.30
CA ASP A 161 6.33 9.15 1.46
C ASP A 161 5.55 9.83 0.33
N LYS A 162 4.35 9.33 0.01
CA LYS A 162 3.53 9.87 -1.07
C LYS A 162 2.04 9.63 -0.84
N ILE A 163 1.23 10.48 -1.46
CA ILE A 163 -0.22 10.38 -1.48
C ILE A 163 -0.75 10.55 -2.90
N LEU A 164 -1.95 10.02 -3.17
CA LEU A 164 -2.72 10.29 -4.37
C LEU A 164 -3.67 11.45 -4.10
N ASP A 165 -3.56 12.51 -4.90
CA ASP A 165 -4.46 13.65 -4.82
C ASP A 165 -5.75 13.37 -5.61
N PHE A 166 -6.72 12.75 -4.93
CA PHE A 166 -8.02 12.37 -5.49
C PHE A 166 -8.87 13.55 -5.94
N GLY A 167 -8.69 14.73 -5.33
CA GLY A 167 -9.61 15.85 -5.53
C GLY A 167 -9.12 16.96 -6.45
N ARG A 168 -7.93 16.85 -7.06
CA ARG A 168 -7.46 17.86 -8.03
C ARG A 168 -6.72 17.25 -9.20
N SER A 169 -5.56 16.65 -8.97
CA SER A 169 -4.66 16.25 -10.07
C SER A 169 -4.71 14.78 -10.46
N TRP A 170 -5.24 13.89 -9.60
CA TRP A 170 -5.13 12.43 -9.75
C TRP A 170 -3.68 11.95 -9.92
N ARG A 171 -2.72 12.72 -9.42
CA ARG A 171 -1.29 12.41 -9.45
C ARG A 171 -0.77 12.11 -8.06
N LEU A 172 0.33 11.37 -8.02
CA LEU A 172 1.09 11.16 -6.80
C LEU A 172 1.80 12.47 -6.41
N ARG A 173 1.71 12.80 -5.12
CA ARG A 173 2.34 13.96 -4.49
C ARG A 173 3.17 13.51 -3.30
N ARG A 174 4.25 14.21 -3.02
CA ARG A 174 5.21 13.94 -1.95
C ARG A 174 4.61 14.48 -0.66
N LEU A 175 4.58 13.64 0.35
CA LEU A 175 4.22 14.04 1.71
C LEU A 175 5.40 13.66 2.59
N GLU A 176 6.01 14.64 3.25
CA GLU A 176 7.24 14.46 4.00
C GLU A 176 6.94 14.17 5.47
N ASP A 177 7.85 13.42 6.10
CA ASP A 177 7.88 13.18 7.54
C ASP A 177 6.55 12.71 8.12
N THR A 178 5.86 11.82 7.40
CA THR A 178 4.54 11.36 7.77
C THR A 178 4.50 9.84 7.91
N VAL A 179 3.76 9.34 8.89
CA VAL A 179 3.52 7.91 9.11
C VAL A 179 2.04 7.64 9.35
N LEU A 180 1.64 6.39 9.16
CA LEU A 180 0.40 5.82 9.67
C LEU A 180 0.72 5.00 10.93
N LEU A 181 -0.09 5.13 11.96
CA LEU A 181 0.00 4.33 13.18
C LEU A 181 -1.03 3.19 13.14
N ALA A 182 -0.66 2.03 13.66
CA ALA A 182 -1.47 0.83 13.54
C ALA A 182 -2.86 1.01 14.18
N GLY A 183 -3.91 0.75 13.39
CA GLY A 183 -5.31 0.84 13.80
C GLY A 183 -5.87 2.26 13.97
N LEU A 184 -5.09 3.32 13.75
CA LEU A 184 -5.55 4.69 13.97
C LEU A 184 -6.25 5.28 12.75
N ARG A 185 -7.58 5.28 12.79
CA ARG A 185 -8.45 5.90 11.78
C ARG A 185 -9.31 7.01 12.38
N CYS A 186 -9.69 7.95 11.53
CA CYS A 186 -10.67 8.99 11.83
C CYS A 186 -12.05 8.37 12.01
N ASP A 187 -12.84 8.85 12.98
CA ASP A 187 -14.23 8.45 13.17
C ASP A 187 -15.25 9.43 12.57
N GLY A 188 -14.77 10.58 12.07
CA GLY A 188 -15.58 11.61 11.41
C GLY A 188 -16.45 12.44 12.34
N GLY A 189 -16.30 12.30 13.67
CA GLY A 189 -17.09 13.00 14.66
C GLY A 189 -17.02 14.53 14.56
N ALA A 190 -15.86 15.09 14.22
CA ALA A 190 -15.67 16.53 14.01
C ALA A 190 -15.91 16.97 12.55
N HIS A 191 -16.33 16.04 11.69
CA HIS A 191 -16.42 16.23 10.24
C HIS A 191 -17.79 15.83 9.69
N GLY A 192 -18.87 16.27 10.35
CA GLY A 192 -20.24 16.07 9.89
C GLY A 192 -20.66 14.60 9.85
N GLY A 193 -20.00 13.75 10.63
CA GLY A 193 -20.23 12.31 10.65
C GLY A 193 -19.77 11.62 9.36
N CYS A 194 -18.68 12.09 8.75
CA CYS A 194 -18.04 11.44 7.61
C CYS A 194 -17.67 9.98 7.91
N GLN A 195 -18.10 9.04 7.07
CA GLN A 195 -17.89 7.60 7.28
C GLN A 195 -16.74 7.02 6.46
N ALA A 196 -15.88 7.87 5.89
CA ALA A 196 -14.75 7.40 5.07
C ALA A 196 -13.72 6.59 5.88
N SER A 197 -13.64 6.84 7.20
CA SER A 197 -12.72 6.18 8.12
C SER A 197 -11.26 6.19 7.63
N CYS A 198 -10.81 7.37 7.17
CA CYS A 198 -9.47 7.55 6.64
C CYS A 198 -8.42 7.24 7.72
N TYR A 199 -7.27 6.70 7.32
CA TYR A 199 -6.15 6.60 8.25
C TYR A 199 -5.67 7.98 8.66
N LEU A 200 -5.38 8.15 9.95
CA LEU A 200 -4.81 9.38 10.46
C LEU A 200 -3.33 9.46 10.05
N LEU A 201 -2.96 10.57 9.41
CA LEU A 201 -1.59 10.90 9.04
C LEU A 201 -0.92 11.57 10.24
N TRP A 202 0.24 11.06 10.66
CA TRP A 202 0.99 11.58 11.79
C TRP A 202 2.34 12.11 11.34
N LYS A 203 2.63 13.39 11.62
CA LYS A 203 3.97 13.93 11.45
C LYS A 203 4.93 13.27 12.43
N THR A 204 6.15 12.96 11.99
CA THR A 204 7.19 12.38 12.85
C THR A 204 7.55 13.30 14.01
N ALA A 205 7.42 14.63 13.83
CA ALA A 205 7.59 15.63 14.88
C ALA A 205 6.64 15.40 16.07
N TRP A 206 5.44 14.87 15.83
CA TRP A 206 4.43 14.57 16.86
C TRP A 206 4.69 13.26 17.61
N LEU A 207 5.79 12.57 17.31
CA LEU A 207 6.09 11.24 17.82
C LEU A 207 7.44 11.23 18.56
N LYS A 208 7.52 10.43 19.61
CA LYS A 208 8.76 10.12 20.35
C LYS A 208 9.14 8.66 20.10
N PRO A 209 10.39 8.36 19.72
CA PRO A 209 10.83 6.97 19.58
C PRO A 209 10.86 6.28 20.95
N VAL A 210 10.33 5.06 21.02
CA VAL A 210 10.32 4.25 22.26
C VAL A 210 11.12 2.97 22.03
N ARG A 211 11.90 2.55 23.04
CA ARG A 211 12.55 1.24 23.01
C ARG A 211 11.51 0.15 23.17
N ASP A 212 11.53 -0.78 22.23
CA ASP A 212 10.67 -1.96 22.22
C ASP A 212 11.27 -3.04 23.13
N ASP A 213 11.13 -2.87 24.45
CA ASP A 213 11.62 -3.82 25.44
C ASP A 213 10.56 -4.90 25.71
N PRO A 214 10.82 -6.19 25.40
CA PRO A 214 9.91 -7.29 25.67
C PRO A 214 9.53 -7.41 27.15
N GLY A 215 10.37 -6.93 28.07
CA GLY A 215 10.15 -7.02 29.52
C GLY A 215 9.09 -6.05 30.06
N GLN A 216 8.90 -4.89 29.44
CA GLN A 216 7.89 -3.90 29.84
C GLN A 216 6.47 -4.22 29.34
N ARG A 217 6.35 -5.20 28.44
CA ARG A 217 5.07 -5.67 27.86
C ARG A 217 4.12 -6.29 28.90
N LYS A 218 4.57 -6.47 30.15
CA LYS A 218 3.79 -7.06 31.25
C LYS A 218 3.46 -6.06 32.38
N SER A 219 4.09 -4.89 32.42
CA SER A 219 4.05 -4.00 33.61
C SER A 219 3.21 -2.75 33.44
N HIS A 220 3.02 -2.27 32.21
CA HIS A 220 1.92 -1.37 31.93
C HIS A 220 0.71 -2.24 31.68
N GLY A 221 -0.27 -2.20 32.57
CA GLY A 221 -1.57 -2.82 32.32
C GLY A 221 -2.00 -2.35 30.94
N ASP A 222 -1.90 -3.26 29.97
CA ASP A 222 -2.45 -3.07 28.67
C ASP A 222 -3.92 -2.78 28.95
N GLY A 223 -4.29 -1.49 28.92
CA GLY A 223 -5.48 -1.12 28.23
C GLY A 223 -5.28 -1.74 26.86
N GLU A 224 -5.73 -2.99 26.73
CA GLU A 224 -6.00 -3.69 25.50
C GLU A 224 -7.06 -2.82 24.85
N ALA A 225 -6.59 -1.66 24.36
CA ALA A 225 -7.29 -0.87 23.41
C ALA A 225 -7.42 -1.87 22.29
N ASP A 226 -8.63 -2.39 22.16
CA ASP A 226 -9.11 -3.18 21.06
C ASP A 226 -8.76 -2.38 19.79
N THR A 227 -7.50 -2.50 19.33
CA THR A 227 -6.98 -1.86 18.12
C THR A 227 -7.56 -2.55 16.90
N THR A 228 -8.31 -3.64 17.13
CA THR A 228 -9.15 -4.35 16.18
C THR A 228 -10.56 -3.73 16.12
N ARG A 229 -11.04 -3.03 17.17
CA ARG A 229 -12.29 -2.27 17.20
C ARG A 229 -12.21 -1.05 18.14
N LEU A 230 -11.69 0.07 17.65
CA LEU A 230 -11.95 1.39 18.26
C LEU A 230 -13.30 1.92 17.75
N PRO A 231 -14.07 2.65 18.58
CA PRO A 231 -15.52 2.72 18.44
C PRO A 231 -15.92 3.31 17.09
N LEU A 232 -16.63 2.51 16.30
CA LEU A 232 -17.30 2.88 15.05
C LEU A 232 -18.48 3.86 15.27
N THR A 233 -18.61 4.43 16.46
CA THR A 233 -19.74 5.26 16.84
C THR A 233 -19.35 6.72 16.70
N VAL A 234 -19.87 7.36 15.65
CA VAL A 234 -19.87 8.83 15.50
C VAL A 234 -20.56 9.41 16.74
N LEU A 235 -19.82 10.10 17.61
CA LEU A 235 -20.44 10.86 18.69
C LEU A 235 -21.09 12.11 18.08
N PRO A 236 -22.35 12.45 18.42
CA PRO A 236 -22.96 13.69 17.97
C PRO A 236 -22.21 14.89 18.54
N GLY A 237 -21.50 15.62 17.68
CA GLY A 237 -20.95 16.94 18.00
C GLY A 237 -22.01 18.04 17.87
N PRO A 238 -21.79 19.22 18.48
CA PRO A 238 -22.68 20.38 18.33
C PRO A 238 -22.82 20.82 16.87
N ALA A 239 -23.89 21.58 16.58
CA ALA A 239 -24.27 22.02 15.23
C ALA A 239 -23.07 22.56 14.45
N ALA A 240 -22.71 21.84 13.40
CA ALA A 240 -21.48 22.05 12.66
C ALA A 240 -21.55 23.25 11.69
N PRO A 241 -20.42 23.90 11.40
CA PRO A 241 -20.32 24.84 10.29
C PRO A 241 -20.67 24.16 8.95
N SER A 242 -21.15 24.93 7.97
CA SER A 242 -21.55 24.42 6.65
C SER A 242 -20.40 23.87 5.80
N CYS A 243 -19.16 24.01 6.27
CA CYS A 243 -17.94 23.55 5.63
C CYS A 243 -16.99 23.00 6.71
N HIS A 244 -16.51 21.77 6.52
CA HIS A 244 -15.54 21.11 7.39
C HIS A 244 -14.17 21.02 6.71
N SER A 245 -13.09 21.18 7.46
CA SER A 245 -11.74 20.85 7.02
C SER A 245 -11.24 19.60 7.75
N CYS A 246 -10.47 18.76 7.05
CA CYS A 246 -9.80 17.59 7.60
C CYS A 246 -8.50 17.31 6.82
N GLN A 247 -7.70 16.32 7.26
CA GLN A 247 -6.45 15.97 6.58
C GLN A 247 -6.62 15.63 5.08
N PHE A 248 -7.77 15.08 4.68
CA PHE A 248 -8.06 14.78 3.27
C PHE A 248 -8.34 16.05 2.45
N THR A 249 -9.05 17.04 3.01
CA THR A 249 -9.36 18.30 2.29
C THR A 249 -8.09 19.11 2.06
N GLU A 250 -7.20 19.16 3.06
CA GLU A 250 -5.93 19.91 3.02
C GLU A 250 -4.78 19.15 2.36
N LEU A 251 -4.97 17.88 1.99
CA LEU A 251 -3.88 17.00 1.57
C LEU A 251 -3.09 17.52 0.35
N THR A 252 -3.69 18.38 -0.47
CA THR A 252 -3.01 18.99 -1.62
C THR A 252 -2.06 20.10 -1.21
N GLU A 253 -2.43 20.90 -0.23
CA GLU A 253 -1.61 21.98 0.29
C GLU A 253 -0.51 21.43 1.20
N ALA A 254 -0.81 20.36 1.95
CA ALA A 254 0.15 19.62 2.75
C ALA A 254 1.21 18.82 1.95
N SER A 255 1.14 18.80 0.61
CA SER A 255 1.98 17.94 -0.22
C SER A 255 2.52 18.65 -1.45
N THR A 256 3.63 18.17 -2.02
CA THR A 256 4.26 18.77 -3.20
C THR A 256 4.17 17.87 -4.44
N PRO A 257 4.08 18.43 -5.66
CA PRO A 257 4.05 17.62 -6.88
C PRO A 257 5.32 16.76 -7.03
N MET A 258 5.17 15.52 -7.55
CA MET A 258 6.31 14.62 -7.80
C MET A 258 6.56 14.39 -9.29
N SER A 259 7.83 14.22 -9.65
CA SER A 259 8.21 13.75 -10.98
C SER A 259 7.82 12.29 -11.16
N ARG A 260 7.15 11.97 -12.28
CA ARG A 260 6.79 10.58 -12.67
C ARG A 260 7.99 9.64 -12.84
N TRP A 261 9.20 10.20 -12.95
CA TRP A 261 10.45 9.46 -13.16
C TRP A 261 11.27 9.31 -11.88
N ASP A 262 10.81 9.87 -10.76
CA ASP A 262 11.51 9.72 -9.49
C ASP A 262 11.52 8.25 -9.05
N LEU A 263 12.71 7.65 -9.02
CA LEU A 263 12.92 6.25 -8.62
C LEU A 263 12.61 6.03 -7.13
N ARG A 264 12.68 7.09 -6.31
CA ARG A 264 12.32 7.05 -4.89
C ARG A 264 10.88 6.61 -4.68
N GLN A 265 10.00 6.83 -5.66
CA GLN A 265 8.63 6.36 -5.62
C GLN A 265 8.51 4.84 -5.42
N ASP A 266 9.47 4.04 -5.88
CA ASP A 266 9.42 2.59 -5.65
C ASP A 266 10.38 2.16 -4.54
N LEU A 267 11.52 2.83 -4.40
CA LEU A 267 12.56 2.45 -3.45
C LEU A 267 12.22 2.82 -2.00
N GLU A 268 11.68 4.00 -1.74
CA GLU A 268 11.38 4.45 -0.36
C GLU A 268 10.41 3.50 0.38
N PRO A 269 9.32 3.00 -0.23
CA PRO A 269 8.48 1.98 0.38
C PRO A 269 9.23 0.68 0.73
N LEU A 270 10.20 0.26 -0.08
CA LEU A 270 11.01 -0.92 0.19
C LEU A 270 11.99 -0.66 1.35
N LEU A 271 12.66 0.47 1.35
CA LEU A 271 13.68 0.84 2.33
C LEU A 271 13.06 1.07 3.72
N SER A 272 11.94 1.80 3.79
CA SER A 272 11.19 2.05 5.03
C SER A 272 10.49 0.81 5.62
N GLY A 273 10.36 -0.26 4.82
CA GLY A 273 9.79 -1.53 5.26
C GLY A 273 8.28 -1.69 5.01
N ASN A 274 7.65 -0.75 4.31
CA ASN A 274 6.24 -0.82 3.87
C ASN A 274 5.93 -2.05 3.02
N VAL A 275 6.93 -2.56 2.30
CA VAL A 275 6.81 -3.76 1.47
C VAL A 275 7.96 -4.73 1.73
N THR A 276 7.68 -6.04 1.75
CA THR A 276 8.73 -7.07 1.80
C THR A 276 9.51 -7.12 0.49
N VAL A 277 10.75 -7.62 0.54
CA VAL A 277 11.57 -7.79 -0.68
C VAL A 277 10.87 -8.71 -1.69
N LEU A 278 10.29 -9.82 -1.23
CA LEU A 278 9.61 -10.76 -2.11
C LEU A 278 8.34 -10.17 -2.72
N ALA A 279 7.52 -9.46 -1.94
CA ALA A 279 6.34 -8.76 -2.47
C ALA A 279 6.74 -7.65 -3.46
N PHE A 280 7.83 -6.92 -3.18
CA PHE A 280 8.38 -5.93 -4.10
C PHE A 280 8.80 -6.56 -5.43
N CYS A 281 9.53 -7.67 -5.40
CA CYS A 281 9.91 -8.42 -6.60
C CYS A 281 8.69 -8.88 -7.39
N VAL A 282 7.68 -9.44 -6.73
CA VAL A 282 6.42 -9.87 -7.37
C VAL A 282 5.74 -8.69 -8.07
N ALA A 283 5.69 -7.53 -7.44
CA ALA A 283 5.11 -6.32 -8.04
C ALA A 283 5.93 -5.81 -9.23
N MET A 284 7.27 -5.75 -9.12
CA MET A 284 8.15 -5.32 -10.22
C MET A 284 8.03 -6.25 -11.42
N LEU A 285 8.08 -7.56 -11.19
CA LEU A 285 7.89 -8.57 -12.23
C LEU A 285 6.51 -8.44 -12.87
N THR A 286 5.45 -8.25 -12.08
CA THR A 286 4.09 -8.03 -12.62
C THR A 286 4.03 -6.77 -13.51
N ARG A 287 4.72 -5.68 -13.15
CA ARG A 287 4.81 -4.47 -13.99
C ARG A 287 5.58 -4.72 -15.28
N LEU A 288 6.70 -5.44 -15.21
CA LEU A 288 7.50 -5.85 -16.37
C LEU A 288 6.63 -6.67 -17.34
N PHE A 289 5.95 -7.69 -16.83
CA PHE A 289 5.03 -8.51 -17.60
C PHE A 289 3.94 -7.67 -18.27
N ASN A 290 3.30 -6.77 -17.54
CA ASN A 290 2.26 -5.90 -18.08
C ASN A 290 2.80 -4.94 -19.16
N LYS A 291 4.04 -4.47 -19.03
CA LYS A 291 4.71 -3.69 -20.08
C LYS A 291 4.88 -4.53 -21.34
N THR A 292 5.38 -5.77 -21.22
CA THR A 292 5.53 -6.70 -22.35
C THR A 292 4.18 -7.04 -22.99
N GLN A 293 3.15 -7.31 -22.18
CA GLN A 293 1.81 -7.61 -22.70
C GLN A 293 1.23 -6.43 -23.50
N ARG A 294 1.42 -5.19 -23.04
CA ARG A 294 0.99 -4.00 -23.80
C ARG A 294 1.71 -3.90 -25.15
N LEU A 295 3.02 -4.14 -25.18
CA LEU A 295 3.80 -4.13 -26.43
C LEU A 295 3.35 -5.23 -27.41
N ARG A 296 2.94 -6.39 -26.89
CA ARG A 296 2.47 -7.52 -27.69
C ARG A 296 0.97 -7.46 -28.03
N GLY A 297 0.22 -6.48 -27.53
CA GLY A 297 -1.25 -6.45 -27.64
C GLY A 297 -1.98 -7.58 -26.88
N GLY A 298 -1.33 -8.16 -25.87
CA GLY A 298 -1.90 -9.21 -25.02
C GLY A 298 -2.68 -8.70 -23.81
N SER A 299 -3.15 -9.62 -22.97
CA SER A 299 -3.86 -9.29 -21.73
C SER A 299 -2.90 -8.92 -20.60
N SER A 300 -3.18 -7.86 -19.85
CA SER A 300 -2.45 -7.50 -18.62
C SER A 300 -2.98 -8.26 -17.40
N TYR A 301 -2.22 -8.25 -16.30
CA TYR A 301 -2.62 -8.71 -14.96
C TYR A 301 -2.81 -7.51 -13.98
N PRO A 302 -3.85 -7.50 -13.13
CA PRO A 302 -5.02 -8.37 -13.21
C PRO A 302 -5.74 -8.15 -14.56
N PRO A 303 -6.50 -9.15 -15.06
CA PRO A 303 -7.21 -9.00 -16.32
C PRO A 303 -8.13 -7.78 -16.25
N LEU A 304 -8.13 -6.97 -17.29
CA LEU A 304 -9.13 -5.92 -17.44
C LEU A 304 -10.40 -6.60 -17.97
N ALA A 305 -11.48 -6.62 -17.17
CA ALA A 305 -12.80 -6.94 -17.72
C ALA A 305 -13.13 -5.93 -18.83
N ARG A 306 -13.74 -6.39 -19.94
CA ARG A 306 -14.24 -5.49 -20.99
C ARG A 306 -15.35 -4.61 -20.38
N GLY A 307 -15.09 -3.32 -20.21
CA GLY A 307 -16.02 -2.34 -19.64
C GLY A 307 -15.36 -0.98 -19.34
N LYS A 308 -16.17 0.04 -18.99
CA LYS A 308 -15.68 1.40 -18.64
C LYS A 308 -14.84 1.43 -17.36
N LEU A 309 -15.02 0.46 -16.45
CA LEU A 309 -14.26 0.34 -15.21
C LEU A 309 -13.12 -0.68 -15.36
N LYS A 310 -11.89 -0.16 -15.41
CA LYS A 310 -10.65 -0.90 -15.65
C LYS A 310 -10.02 -1.41 -14.35
N ARG A 311 -10.55 -2.48 -13.72
CA ARG A 311 -9.81 -3.35 -12.79
C ARG A 311 -10.70 -4.46 -12.22
N THR A 312 -10.32 -5.72 -12.44
CA THR A 312 -10.77 -6.80 -11.55
C THR A 312 -9.98 -6.69 -10.25
N MET A 313 -10.67 -6.58 -9.11
CA MET A 313 -10.00 -6.39 -7.82
C MET A 313 -9.43 -7.71 -7.31
N LYS A 314 -8.26 -7.66 -6.67
CA LYS A 314 -7.56 -8.81 -6.06
C LYS A 314 -8.38 -9.56 -5.00
N HIS A 315 -9.49 -8.95 -4.57
CA HIS A 315 -10.36 -9.42 -3.51
C HIS A 315 -11.59 -10.17 -4.03
N CYS A 316 -11.83 -10.22 -5.35
CA CYS A 316 -12.94 -10.97 -5.92
C CYS A 316 -12.83 -12.47 -5.62
N GLY A 317 -13.96 -13.11 -5.27
CA GLY A 317 -14.02 -14.54 -4.95
C GLY A 317 -13.54 -14.91 -3.54
N GLN A 318 -13.21 -13.91 -2.71
CA GLN A 318 -12.83 -14.08 -1.31
C GLN A 318 -14.00 -13.75 -0.38
N ARG A 319 -13.94 -14.21 0.87
CA ARG A 319 -14.89 -13.87 1.92
C ARG A 319 -14.28 -12.87 2.88
N TYR A 320 -15.04 -11.84 3.21
CA TYR A 320 -14.66 -10.82 4.20
C TYR A 320 -15.86 -10.50 5.09
N ARG A 321 -15.57 -10.01 6.30
CA ARG A 321 -16.59 -9.41 7.15
C ARG A 321 -16.87 -7.98 6.70
N VAL A 322 -18.11 -7.56 6.83
CA VAL A 322 -18.49 -6.15 6.62
C VAL A 322 -17.94 -5.34 7.78
N ALA A 323 -17.11 -4.34 7.47
CA ALA A 323 -16.59 -3.43 8.47
C ALA A 323 -17.62 -2.34 8.80
N MET A 324 -18.16 -1.70 7.76
CA MET A 324 -19.15 -0.61 7.92
C MET A 324 -19.93 -0.35 6.63
N ARG A 325 -21.09 0.30 6.79
CA ARG A 325 -21.87 0.90 5.70
C ARG A 325 -21.53 2.38 5.62
N ILE A 326 -21.35 2.88 4.40
CA ILE A 326 -20.94 4.24 4.10
C ILE A 326 -22.06 4.91 3.33
N GLU A 327 -22.71 5.84 3.97
CA GLU A 327 -23.85 6.61 3.48
C GLU A 327 -23.44 8.03 3.14
N ARG A 328 -22.43 8.57 3.83
CA ARG A 328 -21.91 9.92 3.58
C ARG A 328 -20.41 10.02 3.77
N ILE A 329 -19.80 10.93 3.02
CA ILE A 329 -18.38 11.27 3.11
C ILE A 329 -18.17 12.77 3.02
N LEU A 330 -17.03 13.24 3.52
CA LEU A 330 -16.59 14.62 3.31
C LEU A 330 -15.95 14.75 1.92
N GLU A 331 -16.46 15.67 1.11
CA GLU A 331 -15.86 16.05 -0.17
C GLU A 331 -14.73 17.06 0.05
N LYS A 332 -13.83 17.18 -0.93
CA LYS A 332 -12.68 18.09 -0.85
C LYS A 332 -13.04 19.56 -0.64
N ASN A 333 -14.21 20.01 -1.08
CA ASN A 333 -14.71 21.36 -0.83
C ASN A 333 -15.23 21.57 0.60
N GLY A 334 -15.07 20.58 1.48
CA GLY A 334 -15.50 20.60 2.87
C GLY A 334 -17.00 20.36 3.08
N ARG A 335 -17.74 19.98 2.04
CA ARG A 335 -19.18 19.65 2.15
C ARG A 335 -19.39 18.16 2.34
N ILE A 336 -20.40 17.82 3.13
CA ILE A 336 -20.87 16.44 3.23
C ILE A 336 -21.57 16.05 1.93
N LEU A 337 -21.12 14.95 1.36
CA LEU A 337 -21.71 14.30 0.21
C LEU A 337 -22.48 13.06 0.67
N GLU A 338 -23.79 13.08 0.49
CA GLU A 338 -24.64 11.90 0.64
C GLU A 338 -24.49 10.98 -0.58
N MET A 339 -24.25 9.70 -0.33
CA MET A 339 -24.10 8.70 -1.36
C MET A 339 -25.47 8.40 -1.99
N LYS A 340 -25.58 8.52 -3.32
CA LYS A 340 -26.81 8.14 -4.07
C LYS A 340 -27.31 6.72 -3.76
N THR A 341 -26.37 5.84 -3.46
CA THR A 341 -26.62 4.50 -2.95
C THR A 341 -25.53 4.26 -1.92
N PRO A 342 -25.83 3.73 -0.73
CA PRO A 342 -24.78 3.42 0.24
C PRO A 342 -23.73 2.45 -0.33
N CYS A 343 -22.53 2.55 0.21
CA CYS A 343 -21.41 1.67 -0.06
C CYS A 343 -21.12 0.80 1.16
N ILE A 344 -20.35 -0.26 0.95
CA ILE A 344 -19.88 -1.18 1.98
C ILE A 344 -18.35 -1.14 2.01
N ALA A 345 -17.77 -1.02 3.19
CA ALA A 345 -16.36 -1.30 3.41
C ALA A 345 -16.19 -2.68 4.06
N LEU A 346 -15.17 -3.41 3.65
CA LEU A 346 -14.89 -4.77 4.12
C LEU A 346 -13.62 -4.78 4.97
N GLU A 347 -13.61 -5.60 6.04
CA GLU A 347 -12.46 -5.73 6.93
C GLU A 347 -11.22 -6.25 6.19
N GLY A 348 -10.09 -5.55 6.32
CA GLY A 348 -8.81 -5.91 5.67
C GLY A 348 -8.79 -5.75 4.15
N VAL A 349 -9.79 -5.09 3.56
CA VAL A 349 -9.91 -4.83 2.12
C VAL A 349 -9.63 -3.37 1.81
N ASP A 350 -8.35 -3.04 1.90
CA ASP A 350 -7.82 -1.69 1.72
C ASP A 350 -7.00 -1.56 0.44
N ALA A 351 -6.75 -0.32 0.05
CA ALA A 351 -5.84 0.00 -1.03
C ALA A 351 -4.43 -0.55 -0.71
N SER A 352 -4.03 -1.60 -1.44
CA SER A 352 -2.70 -2.21 -1.27
C SER A 352 -1.53 -1.36 -1.81
N GLY A 353 -1.81 -0.30 -2.58
CA GLY A 353 -0.78 0.55 -3.20
C GLY A 353 0.00 -0.07 -4.36
N GLU A 354 0.02 -1.40 -4.53
CA GLU A 354 0.90 -2.11 -5.47
C GLU A 354 0.88 -1.52 -6.89
N LEU A 355 -0.32 -1.28 -7.42
CA LEU A 355 -0.53 -0.78 -8.78
C LEU A 355 -0.40 0.75 -8.89
N LEU A 356 -0.09 1.42 -7.79
CA LEU A 356 0.11 2.86 -7.68
C LEU A 356 1.47 3.16 -7.03
N ARG A 357 2.52 2.50 -7.52
CA ARG A 357 3.90 2.67 -7.06
C ARG A 357 4.05 2.56 -5.54
N PHE A 358 3.37 1.57 -4.98
CA PHE A 358 3.35 1.31 -3.54
C PHE A 358 2.91 2.52 -2.71
N CYS A 359 2.00 3.36 -3.24
CA CYS A 359 1.36 4.40 -2.46
C CYS A 359 0.83 3.81 -1.15
N THR A 360 1.19 4.46 -0.04
CA THR A 360 1.02 3.89 1.29
C THR A 360 -0.27 4.33 1.97
N GLN A 361 -1.04 5.20 1.33
CA GLN A 361 -2.43 5.47 1.70
C GLN A 361 -3.20 4.15 1.77
N HIS A 362 -3.65 3.80 2.96
CA HIS A 362 -4.28 2.51 3.27
C HIS A 362 -5.80 2.68 3.44
N GLU A 363 -6.41 3.39 2.48
CA GLU A 363 -7.83 3.72 2.51
C GLU A 363 -8.70 2.50 2.21
N TYR A 364 -9.91 2.48 2.79
CA TYR A 364 -10.90 1.46 2.49
C TYR A 364 -11.31 1.51 1.01
N LEU A 365 -11.54 0.34 0.43
CA LEU A 365 -12.20 0.22 -0.86
C LEU A 365 -13.71 0.16 -0.65
N PHE A 366 -14.45 1.00 -1.39
CA PHE A 366 -15.91 1.06 -1.28
C PHE A 366 -16.56 0.11 -2.29
N TRP A 367 -17.40 -0.79 -1.78
CA TRP A 367 -18.11 -1.81 -2.55
C TRP A 367 -19.59 -1.46 -2.66
N ARG A 368 -20.21 -1.84 -3.77
CA ARG A 368 -21.68 -1.86 -3.86
C ARG A 368 -22.19 -3.17 -3.30
N GLU A 369 -23.30 -3.10 -2.57
CA GLU A 369 -24.00 -4.27 -2.06
C GLU A 369 -24.33 -5.27 -3.18
N ALA A 370 -24.73 -4.78 -4.37
CA ALA A 370 -24.99 -5.59 -5.55
C ALA A 370 -23.77 -6.37 -6.10
N TRP A 371 -22.55 -6.15 -5.59
CA TRP A 371 -21.35 -6.90 -5.95
C TRP A 371 -20.96 -7.95 -4.90
N LEU A 372 -21.70 -8.01 -3.79
CA LEU A 372 -21.42 -8.87 -2.65
C LEU A 372 -22.54 -9.91 -2.54
N GLU A 373 -22.15 -11.14 -2.26
CA GLU A 373 -23.08 -12.22 -1.95
C GLU A 373 -22.97 -12.52 -0.46
N PRO A 374 -24.09 -12.56 0.30
CA PRO A 374 -24.07 -13.01 1.69
C PRO A 374 -23.51 -14.43 1.76
N ALA A 375 -22.44 -14.62 2.51
CA ALA A 375 -21.94 -15.95 2.84
C ALA A 375 -22.63 -16.43 4.12
N SER A 376 -23.22 -17.62 4.09
CA SER A 376 -23.68 -18.29 5.32
C SER A 376 -22.53 -18.34 6.33
N PRO A 377 -22.79 -18.07 7.63
CA PRO A 377 -21.75 -18.24 8.64
C PRO A 377 -21.22 -19.69 8.58
N PRO A 378 -19.91 -19.91 8.79
CA PRO A 378 -19.39 -21.28 8.89
C PRO A 378 -20.18 -22.01 9.97
N ALA A 379 -20.63 -23.24 9.67
CA ALA A 379 -21.24 -24.11 10.67
C ALA A 379 -20.27 -24.20 11.87
N GLN A 380 -20.77 -23.88 13.06
CA GLN A 380 -19.99 -23.83 14.30
C GLN A 380 -19.49 -25.21 14.70
#